data_AF-A0A7X7Q3R3-F1
#
_entry.id   AF-A0A7X7Q3R3-F1
#
_cell.length_a   1.000
_cell.length_b   1.000
_cell.length_c   1.000
_cell.angle_alpha   90.00
_cell.angle_beta   90.00
_cell.angle_gamma   90.00
#
_symmetry.space_group_name_H-M   'P 1'
#
loop_
_entity.id
_entity.type
_entity.pdbx_description
1 polymer ?
#
loop_
_entity_poly.entity_id
_entity_poly.type
_entity_poly.pdbx_seq_one_letter_code
_entity_poly.pdbx_strand_id
1 'polypeptide(L)' 'MKTILVGINAKYIHPNLAIRYLYAYTKDSHDVDFLELTIKESITEIINRIYELQPTLVGFSDYICNI' A
#
# COMPACT_ATOMS: atom_id res chain seq x y z
N MET A 1 13.51 -8.40 -4.78
CA MET A 1 12.85 -8.50 -3.46
C MET A 1 11.51 -7.81 -3.61
N LYS A 2 10.42 -8.57 -3.74
CA LYS A 2 9.10 -8.02 -3.99
C LYS A 2 8.65 -7.17 -2.80
N THR A 3 8.46 -5.89 -3.03
CA THR A 3 8.07 -4.91 -2.02
C THR A 3 6.70 -4.34 -2.34
N ILE A 4 5.79 -4.34 -1.36
CA ILE A 4 4.46 -3.74 -1.53
C ILE A 4 4.34 -2.53 -0.62
N LEU A 5 4.07 -1.37 -1.23
CA LEU A 5 3.72 -0.14 -0.51
C LEU A 5 2.21 -0.10 -0.30
N VAL A 6 1.76 -0.15 0.95
CA VAL A 6 0.34 -0.15 1.32
C VAL A 6 -0.07 1.24 1.76
N GLY A 7 -1.05 1.82 1.08
CA GLY A 7 -1.72 3.06 1.52
C GLY A 7 -3.05 2.74 2.18
N ILE A 8 -3.25 3.19 3.42
CA ILE A 8 -4.57 3.15 4.07
C ILE A 8 -5.18 4.55 3.99
N ASN A 9 -6.28 4.68 3.26
CA ASN A 9 -6.95 5.95 3.00
C ASN A 9 -8.27 6.05 3.78
N ALA A 10 -8.74 7.26 4.09
CA ALA A 10 -10.08 7.42 4.66
C ALA A 10 -11.18 7.04 3.65
N LYS A 11 -10.94 7.29 2.35
CA LYS A 11 -11.85 7.02 1.22
C LYS A 11 -11.04 6.80 -0.06
N TYR A 12 -11.58 6.03 -1.02
CA TYR A 12 -10.95 5.78 -2.33
C TYR A 12 -10.76 7.02 -3.21
N ILE A 13 -11.42 8.14 -2.91
CA ILE A 13 -11.30 9.39 -3.69
C ILE A 13 -9.99 10.14 -3.42
N HIS A 14 -9.24 9.77 -2.38
CA HIS A 14 -7.98 10.39 -2.03
C HIS A 14 -6.84 9.41 -2.30
N PRO A 15 -6.13 9.54 -3.44
CA PRO A 15 -4.95 8.75 -3.69
C PRO A 15 -3.83 9.13 -2.72
N ASN A 16 -3.12 8.14 -2.19
CA ASN A 16 -1.94 8.34 -1.37
C ASN A 16 -0.76 8.72 -2.28
N LEU A 17 -0.45 10.02 -2.35
CA LEU A 17 0.63 10.53 -3.20
C LEU A 17 2.01 10.03 -2.77
N ALA A 18 2.23 9.76 -1.47
CA ALA A 18 3.52 9.33 -0.97
C ALA A 18 3.93 7.98 -1.58
N ILE A 19 3.04 6.98 -1.53
CA ILE A 19 3.34 5.66 -2.12
C ILE A 19 3.42 5.71 -3.64
N ARG A 20 2.61 6.57 -4.28
CA ARG A 20 2.63 6.74 -5.75
C ARG A 20 3.93 7.38 -6.23
N TYR A 21 4.45 8.37 -5.51
CA TYR A 21 5.75 8.97 -5.82
C TYR A 21 6.89 8.01 -5.55
N LEU A 22 6.85 7.25 -4.44
CA LEU A 22 7.85 6.20 -4.18
C LEU A 22 7.84 5.13 -5.27
N TYR A 23 6.67 4.64 -5.66
CA TYR A 23 6.54 3.70 -6.77
C TYR A 23 7.11 4.28 -8.07
N ALA A 24 6.68 5.48 -8.47
CA ALA A 24 7.14 6.12 -9.70
C ALA A 24 8.66 6.31 -9.76
N TYR A 25 9.28 6.63 -8.61
CA TYR A 25 10.73 6.79 -8.50
C TYR A 25 11.50 5.45 -8.50
N THR A 26 10.91 4.38 -7.96
CA THR A 26 11.63 3.12 -7.71
C THR A 26 11.35 1.99 -8.70
N LYS A 27 10.21 2.02 -9.41
CA LYS A 27 9.71 0.93 -10.27
C LYS A 27 10.69 0.46 -11.36
N ASP A 28 11.59 1.33 -11.82
CA ASP A 28 12.53 0.99 -12.90
C ASP A 28 13.81 0.32 -12.38
N SER A 29 14.06 0.34 -11.06
CA SER A 29 15.26 -0.21 -10.43
C SER A 29 14.98 -1.26 -9.35
N HIS A 30 13.73 -1.37 -8.90
CA HIS A 30 13.32 -2.26 -7.82
C HIS A 30 11.99 -2.95 -8.17
N ASP A 31 11.83 -4.18 -7.67
CA ASP A 31 10.57 -4.93 -7.73
C ASP A 31 9.61 -4.40 -6.65
N VAL A 32 8.96 -3.28 -6.97
CA VAL A 32 8.05 -2.53 -6.11
C VAL A 32 6.70 -2.42 -6.80
N ASP A 33 5.64 -2.69 -6.06
CA ASP A 33 4.26 -2.40 -6.44
C ASP A 33 3.53 -1.74 -5.25
N PHE A 34 2.30 -1.29 -5.44
CA PHE A 34 1.54 -0.63 -4.39
C PHE A 34 0.08 -1.10 -4.31
N LEU A 35 -0.45 -1.05 -3.10
CA LEU A 35 -1.80 -1.47 -2.76
C LEU A 35 -2.51 -0.33 -2.02
N GLU A 36 -3.58 0.22 -2.60
CA GLU A 36 -4.42 1.21 -1.93
C GLU A 36 -5.67 0.56 -1.36
N LEU A 37 -5.86 0.80 -0.06
CA LEU A 37 -6.94 0.32 0.77
C LEU A 37 -7.60 1.50 1.47
N THR A 38 -8.74 1.27 2.12
CA THR A 38 -9.35 2.24 3.02
C THR A 38 -9.55 1.69 4.42
N ILE A 39 -9.83 2.58 5.37
CA ILE A 39 -10.21 2.23 6.74
C ILE A 39 -11.52 1.41 6.83
N LYS A 40 -12.24 1.22 5.72
CA LYS A 40 -13.49 0.44 5.67
C LYS A 40 -13.25 -1.04 5.39
N GLU A 41 -12.14 -1.40 4.75
CA GLU A 41 -11.78 -2.80 4.56
C GLU A 41 -11.55 -3.47 5.92
N SER A 42 -12.02 -4.71 6.04
CA SER A 42 -11.76 -5.49 7.24
C SER A 42 -10.28 -5.89 7.32
N ILE A 43 -9.75 -6.08 8.52
CA ILE A 43 -8.35 -6.54 8.71
C ILE A 43 -8.09 -7.84 7.93
N THR A 44 -9.03 -8.78 7.92
CA THR A 44 -8.92 -10.03 7.16
C THR A 44 -8.78 -9.77 5.66
N GLU A 45 -9.56 -8.85 5.11
CA GLU A 45 -9.47 -8.47 3.69
C GLU A 45 -8.14 -7.79 3.36
N ILE A 46 -7.66 -6.89 4.24
CA ILE A 46 -6.35 -6.25 4.11
C ILE A 46 -5.24 -7.31 4.08
N ILE A 47 -5.25 -8.24 5.04
CA ILE A 47 -4.26 -9.33 5.14
C ILE A 47 -4.31 -10.22 3.89
N ASN A 48 -5.50 -10.64 3.45
CA ASN A 48 -5.64 -11.51 2.28
C ASN A 48 -5.08 -10.84 1.02
N ARG A 49 -5.40 -9.56 0.79
CA ARG A 49 -4.87 -8.83 -0.37
C ARG A 49 -3.36 -8.67 -0.34
N ILE A 50 -2.77 -8.42 0.84
CA ILE A 50 -1.31 -8.38 0.99
C ILE A 50 -0.71 -9.77 0.74
N TYR A 51 -1.34 -10.83 1.28
CA TYR A 51 -0.88 -12.20 1.16
C TYR A 51 -0.89 -12.68 -0.29
N GLU A 52 -1.94 -12.40 -1.07
CA GLU A 52 -2.02 -12.75 -2.50
C GLU A 52 -0.88 -12.17 -3.33
N LEU A 53 -0.34 -11.02 -2.93
CA LEU A 53 0.80 -10.40 -3.58
C LEU A 53 2.13 -11.06 -3.24
N GLN A 54 2.19 -11.96 -2.25
CA GLN A 54 3.40 -12.66 -1.81
C GLN A 54 4.64 -11.72 -1.64
N PRO A 55 4.51 -10.59 -0.92
CA PRO A 55 5.63 -9.68 -0.70
C PRO A 55 6.69 -10.29 0.20
N THR A 56 7.93 -9.89 -0.04
CA THR A 56 9.05 -10.11 0.89
C THR A 56 9.25 -8.92 1.86
N LEU A 57 8.72 -7.75 1.51
CA LEU A 57 8.73 -6.54 2.35
C LEU A 57 7.40 -5.80 2.16
N VAL A 58 6.82 -5.31 3.26
CA VAL A 58 5.61 -4.48 3.25
C VAL A 58 5.90 -3.17 3.95
N GLY A 59 5.63 -2.05 3.27
CA GLY A 59 5.75 -0.71 3.83
C GLY A 59 4.38 -0.05 3.92
N PHE A 60 4.00 0.42 5.10
CA PHE A 60 2.71 1.10 5.30
C PHE A 60 2.87 2.61 5.25
N SER A 61 1.97 3.26 4.53
CA SER A 61 1.79 4.71 4.52
C SER A 61 0.37 4.99 4.99
N ASP A 62 0.27 5.62 6.14
CA ASP A 62 -1.01 5.94 6.74
C ASP A 62 -1.05 7.38 7.26
N TYR A 63 -2.25 7.95 7.29
CA TYR A 63 -2.49 9.27 7.84
C TYR A 63 -2.66 9.20 9.36
N ILE A 64 -2.25 10.26 10.05
CA ILE A 64 -2.23 10.32 11.52
C ILE A 64 -3.58 10.03 12.18
N CYS A 65 -4.70 10.20 11.45
CA CYS A 65 -6.06 10.00 11.95
C CYS A 65 -6.69 8.65 11.57
N ASN A 66 -5.93 7.75 10.94
CA ASN A 66 -6.44 6.46 10.47
C ASN A 66 -6.08 5.28 11.40
N ILE A 67 -5.13 5.47 12.34
CA ILE A 67 -4.69 4.51 13.39
C ILE A 67 -5.09 5.00 14.77
#